data_AF-A0A1S3PWR0-F1
#
_entry.id   AF-A0A1S3PWR0-F1
#
_cell.length_a   1.000
_cell.length_b   1.000
_cell.length_c   1.000
_cell.angle_alpha   90.00
_cell.angle_beta   90.00
_cell.angle_gamma   90.00
#
_symmetry.space_group_name_H-M   'P 1'
#
loop_
_entity.id
_entity.type
_entity.pdbx_description
1 polymer ?
#
loop_
_entity_poly.entity_id
_entity_poly.type
_entity_poly.pdbx_seq_one_letter_code
_entity_poly.pdbx_strand_id
1 'polypeptide(L)'
;VNSLEQAMMDALVLDRVMVNSLEQAMMDALVLDRVMVNSLEQAMMDALVLDRVDFVKLLIENGVNIHHFLTIPRLEELYNTRLGPTNTLHFVVRDVKKGNLPPDYQITLIDIGLVLEFLMGGAYRCNYTRKQFRTLYNNLYGLKRPKALKMLGLEDDEPRGKGKSKGKKKKKEEEIDIDVDDPEVCRFQYPFHELMVWAVLMKRQKMALFLWKRGEEAMAKALVACKLYKAMAHESSQSELVDDIFQDLENNSKKFGQLAYELLDQSYKHDEQVAMKLLTYQLKNWSNSTCLKLAVAAKHRDFIAHTCSQMLLTDMWMGCLRMGKRNGFK
;
A
#
# COMPACT_ATOMS: atom_id res chain seq x y z
N VAL A 1 -55.19 -47.68 16.01
CA VAL A 1 -54.33 -46.66 16.65
C VAL A 1 -52.86 -46.85 16.25
N ASN A 2 -52.31 -48.06 16.33
CA ASN A 2 -50.87 -48.32 16.13
C ASN A 2 -50.29 -48.10 14.71
N SER A 3 -51.09 -48.06 13.64
CA SER A 3 -50.56 -47.90 12.27
C SER A 3 -50.31 -46.44 11.87
N LEU A 4 -51.09 -45.50 12.41
CA LEU A 4 -50.99 -44.08 12.06
C LEU A 4 -49.87 -43.39 12.84
N GLU A 5 -49.68 -43.76 14.11
CA GLU A 5 -48.55 -43.29 14.93
C GLU A 5 -47.22 -43.77 14.38
N GLN A 6 -47.14 -45.01 13.89
CA GLN A 6 -45.94 -45.52 13.24
C GLN A 6 -45.60 -44.76 11.96
N ALA A 7 -46.60 -44.49 11.11
CA ALA A 7 -46.37 -43.73 9.88
C ALA A 7 -45.93 -42.28 10.17
N MET A 8 -46.43 -41.68 11.25
CA MET A 8 -46.05 -40.32 11.67
C MET A 8 -44.63 -40.26 12.26
N MET A 9 -44.24 -41.27 13.06
CA MET A 9 -42.86 -41.44 13.52
C MET A 9 -41.89 -41.64 12.35
N ASP A 10 -42.22 -42.51 11.41
CA ASP A 10 -41.38 -42.79 10.25
C ASP A 10 -41.22 -41.53 9.37
N ALA A 11 -42.29 -40.75 9.19
CA ALA A 11 -42.25 -39.47 8.48
C ALA A 11 -41.38 -38.42 9.21
N LEU A 12 -41.48 -38.31 10.54
CA LEU A 12 -40.63 -37.41 11.34
C LEU A 12 -39.15 -37.83 11.34
N VAL A 13 -38.87 -39.13 11.33
CA VAL A 13 -37.51 -39.65 11.20
C VAL A 13 -36.95 -39.36 9.81
N LEU A 14 -37.73 -39.56 8.75
CA LEU A 14 -37.33 -39.23 7.37
C LEU A 14 -37.07 -37.74 7.19
N ASP A 15 -37.92 -36.86 7.74
CA ASP A 15 -37.73 -35.42 7.71
C ASP A 15 -36.45 -35.00 8.45
N ARG A 16 -36.21 -35.57 9.64
CA ARG A 16 -34.98 -35.33 10.40
C ARG A 16 -33.71 -35.83 9.70
N VAL A 17 -33.77 -36.98 9.04
CA VAL A 17 -32.64 -37.53 8.26
C VAL A 17 -32.35 -36.64 7.04
N MET A 18 -33.39 -36.17 6.34
CA MET A 18 -33.25 -35.24 5.21
C MET A 18 -32.65 -33.90 5.64
N VAL A 19 -33.13 -33.31 6.74
CA VAL A 19 -32.59 -32.06 7.29
C VAL A 19 -31.12 -32.23 7.67
N ASN A 20 -30.75 -33.30 8.39
CA ASN A 20 -29.36 -33.56 8.74
C ASN A 20 -28.45 -33.76 7.50
N SER A 21 -28.97 -34.40 6.44
CA SER A 21 -28.22 -34.57 5.18
C SER A 21 -28.02 -33.27 4.42
N LEU A 22 -29.01 -32.36 4.45
CA LEU A 22 -28.91 -31.03 3.87
C LEU A 22 -27.93 -30.14 4.65
N GLU A 23 -27.97 -30.19 5.98
CA GLU A 23 -27.02 -29.48 6.84
C GLU A 23 -25.58 -29.96 6.60
N GLN A 24 -25.37 -31.28 6.50
CA GLN A 24 -24.06 -31.85 6.17
C GLN A 24 -23.58 -31.42 4.78
N ALA A 25 -24.43 -31.50 3.76
CA ALA A 25 -24.07 -31.08 2.40
C ALA A 25 -23.75 -29.57 2.33
N MET A 26 -24.47 -28.73 3.09
CA MET A 26 -24.19 -27.31 3.19
C MET A 26 -22.87 -27.05 3.93
N MET A 27 -22.59 -27.79 5.00
CA MET A 27 -21.33 -27.70 5.73
C MET A 27 -20.15 -28.17 4.88
N ASP A 28 -20.30 -29.26 4.13
CA ASP A 28 -19.29 -29.76 3.18
C ASP A 28 -19.06 -28.77 2.03
N ALA A 29 -20.12 -28.14 1.50
CA ALA A 29 -20.00 -27.08 0.51
C ALA A 29 -19.26 -25.84 1.06
N LEU A 30 -19.55 -25.45 2.30
CA LEU A 30 -18.85 -24.35 2.98
C LEU A 30 -17.38 -24.68 3.28
N VAL A 31 -17.09 -25.93 3.67
CA VAL A 31 -15.71 -26.41 3.88
C VAL A 31 -14.96 -26.44 2.55
N LEU A 32 -15.57 -26.96 1.49
CA LEU A 32 -14.96 -27.01 0.16
C LEU A 32 -14.72 -25.60 -0.38
N ASP A 33 -15.67 -24.69 -0.23
CA ASP A 33 -15.52 -23.27 -0.59
C ASP A 33 -14.36 -22.63 0.19
N ARG A 34 -14.29 -22.84 1.51
CA ARG A 34 -13.15 -22.38 2.33
C ARG A 34 -11.81 -22.94 1.88
N VAL A 35 -11.74 -24.25 1.59
CA VAL A 35 -10.50 -24.91 1.14
C VAL A 35 -10.08 -24.37 -0.23
N MET A 36 -11.04 -24.17 -1.15
CA MET A 36 -10.80 -23.61 -2.46
C MET A 36 -10.32 -22.15 -2.39
N VAL A 37 -10.95 -21.32 -1.56
CA VAL A 37 -10.54 -19.93 -1.31
C VAL A 37 -9.11 -19.89 -0.75
N ASN A 38 -8.81 -20.70 0.27
CA ASN A 38 -7.46 -20.78 0.82
C ASN A 38 -6.42 -21.25 -0.21
N SER A 39 -6.80 -22.19 -1.10
CA SER A 39 -5.94 -22.65 -2.18
C SER A 39 -5.70 -21.57 -3.24
N LEU A 40 -6.70 -20.75 -3.57
CA LEU A 40 -6.57 -19.65 -4.52
C LEU A 40 -5.72 -18.51 -3.96
N GLU A 41 -5.90 -18.19 -2.67
CA GLU A 41 -5.09 -17.19 -2.00
C GLU A 41 -3.62 -17.64 -1.89
N GLN A 42 -3.36 -18.93 -1.62
CA GLN A 42 -1.99 -19.45 -1.66
C GLN A 42 -1.41 -19.40 -3.08
N ALA A 43 -2.18 -19.81 -4.10
CA ALA A 43 -1.76 -19.71 -5.50
C ALA A 43 -1.44 -18.26 -5.90
N MET A 44 -2.18 -17.28 -5.37
CA MET A 44 -1.92 -15.86 -5.56
C MET A 44 -0.63 -15.39 -4.88
N MET A 45 -0.37 -15.83 -3.64
CA MET A 45 0.92 -15.56 -2.98
C MET A 45 2.09 -16.11 -3.80
N ASP A 46 2.01 -17.37 -4.23
CA ASP A 46 3.05 -18.02 -5.02
C ASP A 46 3.26 -17.29 -6.36
N ALA A 47 2.17 -16.88 -7.03
CA ALA A 47 2.21 -16.12 -8.27
C ALA A 47 2.95 -14.79 -8.12
N LEU A 48 2.68 -14.06 -7.03
CA LEU A 48 3.35 -12.79 -6.71
C LEU A 48 4.84 -13.03 -6.43
N VAL A 49 5.15 -13.96 -5.52
CA VAL A 49 6.53 -14.30 -5.14
C VAL A 49 7.37 -14.73 -6.35
N LEU A 50 6.79 -15.48 -7.29
CA LEU A 50 7.48 -15.98 -8.48
C LEU A 50 7.44 -15.02 -9.68
N ASP A 51 6.94 -13.79 -9.50
CA ASP A 51 6.80 -12.76 -10.56
C ASP A 51 5.97 -13.23 -11.78
N ARG A 52 5.00 -14.12 -11.56
CA ARG A 52 4.16 -14.72 -12.61
C ARG A 52 2.97 -13.80 -12.92
N VAL A 53 3.25 -12.68 -13.58
CA VAL A 53 2.24 -11.63 -13.89
C VAL A 53 1.00 -12.19 -14.60
N ASP A 54 1.17 -13.08 -15.58
CA ASP A 54 0.04 -13.67 -16.31
C ASP A 54 -0.84 -14.55 -15.41
N PHE A 55 -0.23 -15.23 -14.43
CA PHE A 55 -0.96 -16.06 -13.48
C PHE A 55 -1.67 -15.19 -12.44
N VAL A 56 -1.05 -14.12 -11.97
CA VAL A 56 -1.71 -13.09 -11.13
C VAL A 56 -2.92 -12.49 -11.86
N LYS A 57 -2.76 -12.17 -13.16
CA LYS A 57 -3.86 -11.68 -14.00
C LYS A 57 -5.00 -12.70 -14.06
N LEU A 58 -4.68 -13.96 -14.35
CA LEU A 58 -5.65 -15.04 -14.41
C LEU A 58 -6.40 -15.20 -13.08
N LEU A 59 -5.68 -15.22 -11.95
CA LEU A 59 -6.28 -15.39 -10.63
C LEU A 59 -7.24 -14.25 -10.27
N ILE A 60 -6.88 -12.99 -10.57
CA ILE A 60 -7.77 -11.84 -10.37
C ILE A 60 -8.99 -11.94 -11.30
N GLU A 61 -8.82 -12.38 -12.54
CA GLU A 61 -9.92 -12.56 -13.50
C GLU A 61 -10.86 -13.73 -13.13
N ASN A 62 -10.35 -14.72 -12.38
CA ASN A 62 -11.10 -15.89 -11.91
C ASN A 62 -11.63 -15.75 -10.47
N GLY A 63 -11.65 -14.54 -9.91
CA GLY A 63 -12.39 -14.25 -8.68
C GLY A 63 -11.56 -14.04 -7.41
N VAL A 64 -10.22 -14.00 -7.48
CA VAL A 64 -9.41 -13.56 -6.33
C VAL A 64 -9.67 -12.08 -6.06
N ASN A 65 -10.37 -11.79 -4.96
CA ASN A 65 -10.59 -10.43 -4.50
C ASN A 65 -9.34 -9.89 -3.79
N ILE A 66 -8.64 -8.95 -4.44
CA ILE A 66 -7.39 -8.40 -3.91
C ILE A 66 -7.56 -7.67 -2.56
N HIS A 67 -8.74 -7.09 -2.31
CA HIS A 67 -9.03 -6.35 -1.08
C HIS A 67 -9.20 -7.29 0.11
N HIS A 68 -9.71 -8.51 -0.13
CA HIS A 68 -9.76 -9.56 0.87
C HIS A 68 -8.40 -10.23 1.04
N PHE A 69 -7.73 -10.50 -0.09
CA PHE A 69 -6.47 -11.20 -0.14
C PHE A 69 -5.34 -10.47 0.60
N LEU A 70 -5.15 -9.17 0.36
CA LEU A 70 -3.96 -8.48 0.83
C LEU A 70 -4.10 -8.00 2.29
N THR A 71 -3.40 -8.70 3.18
CA THR A 71 -3.32 -8.41 4.62
C THR A 71 -1.91 -7.93 5.00
N ILE A 72 -1.79 -7.30 6.18
CA ILE A 72 -0.50 -6.90 6.77
C ILE A 72 0.52 -8.05 6.79
N PRO A 73 0.21 -9.26 7.29
CA PRO A 73 1.15 -10.38 7.29
C PRO A 73 1.59 -10.81 5.90
N ARG A 74 0.65 -10.88 4.94
CA ARG A 74 0.97 -11.28 3.54
C ARG A 74 1.88 -10.27 2.86
N LEU A 75 1.65 -8.98 3.04
CA LEU A 75 2.53 -7.97 2.47
C LEU A 75 3.93 -8.02 3.10
N GLU A 76 4.02 -8.25 4.41
CA GLU A 76 5.31 -8.42 5.10
C GLU A 76 6.05 -9.69 4.61
N GLU A 77 5.33 -10.79 4.40
CA GLU A 77 5.88 -12.01 3.78
C GLU A 77 6.43 -11.74 2.37
N LEU A 78 5.70 -10.98 1.55
CA LEU A 78 6.14 -10.57 0.22
C LEU A 78 7.43 -9.72 0.26
N TYR A 79 7.61 -8.85 1.26
CA TYR A 79 8.86 -8.08 1.41
C TYR A 79 10.05 -8.92 1.89
N ASN A 80 9.79 -10.01 2.62
CA ASN A 80 10.82 -10.88 3.18
C ASN A 80 11.16 -12.10 2.31
N THR A 81 10.51 -12.25 1.15
CA THR A 81 10.84 -13.33 0.22
C THR A 81 12.26 -13.20 -0.32
N ARG A 82 12.97 -14.33 -0.36
CA ARG A 82 14.32 -14.44 -0.96
C ARG A 82 14.29 -14.78 -2.44
N LEU A 83 13.09 -14.99 -3.00
CA LEU A 83 12.89 -15.28 -4.41
C LEU A 83 12.73 -13.97 -5.19
N GLY A 84 13.16 -13.98 -6.46
CA GLY A 84 13.07 -12.83 -7.36
C GLY A 84 14.42 -12.20 -7.70
N PRO A 85 14.41 -11.05 -8.38
CA PRO A 85 15.63 -10.38 -8.80
C PRO A 85 16.39 -9.78 -7.61
N THR A 86 17.70 -9.70 -7.72
CA THR A 86 18.55 -8.95 -6.78
C THR A 86 18.05 -7.51 -6.70
N ASN A 87 17.85 -7.02 -5.47
CA ASN A 87 17.36 -5.68 -5.17
C ASN A 87 18.17 -5.05 -4.03
N THR A 88 17.96 -3.76 -3.79
CA THR A 88 18.73 -2.98 -2.81
C THR A 88 18.00 -2.75 -1.50
N LEU A 89 16.78 -3.29 -1.32
CA LEU A 89 15.92 -2.99 -0.18
C LEU A 89 16.60 -3.27 1.17
N HIS A 90 17.30 -4.40 1.30
CA HIS A 90 17.95 -4.76 2.55
C HIS A 90 19.06 -3.76 2.93
N PHE A 91 19.82 -3.24 1.95
CA PHE A 91 20.85 -2.23 2.21
C PHE A 91 20.21 -0.93 2.71
N VAL A 92 19.17 -0.45 2.01
CA VAL A 92 18.45 0.77 2.41
C VAL A 92 17.82 0.62 3.81
N VAL A 93 17.27 -0.54 4.15
CA VAL A 93 16.75 -0.80 5.51
C VAL A 93 17.85 -0.69 6.57
N ARG A 94 19.05 -1.24 6.31
CA ARG A 94 20.19 -1.13 7.23
C ARG A 94 20.62 0.32 7.43
N ASP A 95 20.71 1.09 6.34
CA ASP A 95 21.12 2.49 6.37
C ASP A 95 20.14 3.34 7.16
N VAL A 96 18.84 3.16 6.92
CA VAL A 96 17.79 3.92 7.62
C VAL A 96 17.69 3.56 9.10
N LYS A 97 17.89 2.28 9.47
CA LYS A 97 17.86 1.86 10.87
C LYS A 97 19.14 2.18 11.64
N LYS A 98 20.22 2.57 10.97
CA LYS A 98 21.52 2.94 11.58
C LYS A 98 22.01 1.92 12.62
N GLY A 99 21.71 0.63 12.41
CA GLY A 99 21.92 -0.42 13.40
C GLY A 99 22.51 -1.67 12.75
N ASN A 100 23.31 -2.41 13.52
CA ASN A 100 23.81 -3.71 13.11
C ASN A 100 22.67 -4.74 13.21
N LEU A 101 21.85 -4.82 12.15
CA LEU A 101 20.74 -5.77 12.08
C LEU A 101 21.29 -7.20 11.93
N PRO A 102 20.70 -8.17 12.65
CA PRO A 102 21.15 -9.56 12.55
C PRO A 102 20.96 -10.11 11.11
N PRO A 103 21.73 -11.13 10.69
CA PRO A 103 21.66 -11.67 9.33
C PRO A 103 20.29 -12.23 8.91
N ASP A 104 19.46 -12.63 9.86
CA ASP A 104 18.13 -13.21 9.69
C ASP A 104 16.98 -12.23 10.01
N TYR A 105 17.30 -10.93 10.13
CA TYR A 105 16.33 -9.88 10.42
C TYR A 105 15.16 -9.89 9.42
N GLN A 106 13.95 -9.95 9.96
CA GLN A 106 12.72 -9.82 9.17
C GLN A 106 12.33 -8.36 9.07
N ILE A 107 12.23 -7.85 7.84
CA ILE A 107 11.82 -6.49 7.53
C ILE A 107 10.35 -6.32 7.90
N THR A 108 10.06 -5.36 8.77
CA THR A 108 8.68 -5.04 9.16
C THR A 108 8.06 -4.00 8.24
N LEU A 109 6.73 -3.91 8.16
CA LEU A 109 6.09 -2.80 7.44
C LEU A 109 6.44 -1.42 8.03
N ILE A 110 6.78 -1.33 9.32
CA ILE A 110 7.28 -0.08 9.90
C ILE A 110 8.63 0.29 9.29
N ASP A 111 9.52 -0.69 9.10
CA ASP A 111 10.82 -0.47 8.42
C ASP A 111 10.62 -0.04 6.96
N ILE A 112 9.70 -0.68 6.23
CA ILE A 112 9.29 -0.25 4.89
C ILE A 112 8.78 1.19 4.91
N GLY A 113 8.01 1.57 5.93
CA GLY A 113 7.55 2.94 6.12
C GLY A 113 8.71 3.95 6.19
N LEU A 114 9.75 3.62 6.96
CA LEU A 114 10.95 4.46 7.07
C LEU A 114 11.74 4.51 5.75
N VAL A 115 11.85 3.39 5.04
CA VAL A 115 12.47 3.34 3.70
C VAL A 115 11.72 4.25 2.72
N LEU A 116 10.39 4.21 2.71
CA LEU A 116 9.59 5.07 1.84
C LEU A 116 9.75 6.55 2.19
N GLU A 117 9.79 6.90 3.48
CA GLU A 117 10.06 8.29 3.91
C GLU A 117 11.44 8.76 3.50
N PHE A 118 12.45 7.91 3.63
CA PHE A 118 13.81 8.19 3.18
C PHE A 118 13.88 8.40 1.66
N LEU A 119 13.35 7.46 0.87
CA LEU A 119 13.42 7.50 -0.60
C LEU A 119 12.56 8.62 -1.20
N MET A 120 11.39 8.90 -0.64
CA MET A 120 10.52 9.99 -1.09
C MET A 120 11.07 11.35 -0.67
N GLY A 121 11.61 11.45 0.55
CA GLY A 121 12.21 12.65 1.12
C GLY A 121 11.22 13.79 1.40
N GLY A 122 11.77 14.95 1.76
CA GLY A 122 10.98 16.15 2.06
C GLY A 122 10.08 15.96 3.29
N ALA A 123 8.80 16.30 3.16
CA ALA A 123 7.79 16.15 4.21
C ALA A 123 6.88 14.94 3.99
N TYR A 124 7.30 13.96 3.16
CA TYR A 124 6.52 12.75 2.93
C TYR A 124 6.44 11.91 4.21
N ARG A 125 5.24 11.50 4.60
CA ARG A 125 5.00 10.63 5.75
C ARG A 125 4.18 9.41 5.34
N CYS A 126 4.80 8.24 5.46
CA CYS A 126 4.16 6.97 5.12
C CYS A 126 3.07 6.61 6.14
N ASN A 127 2.02 5.91 5.71
CA ASN A 127 0.97 5.46 6.63
C ASN A 127 1.50 4.49 7.67
N TYR A 128 2.51 3.68 7.34
CA TYR A 128 3.09 2.68 8.24
C TYR A 128 3.82 3.29 9.45
N THR A 129 4.24 4.56 9.37
CA THR A 129 4.92 5.27 10.48
C THR A 129 3.95 6.09 11.34
N ARG A 130 2.66 6.13 10.97
CA ARG A 130 1.64 6.87 11.72
C ARG A 130 1.25 6.12 12.99
N LYS A 131 0.85 6.88 14.02
CA LYS A 131 0.45 6.34 15.33
C LYS A 131 -0.65 5.27 15.22
N GLN A 132 -1.66 5.50 14.37
CA GLN A 132 -2.75 4.56 14.13
C GLN A 132 -2.24 3.21 13.64
N PHE A 133 -1.44 3.20 12.56
CA PHE A 133 -0.88 1.97 12.01
C PHE A 133 0.06 1.27 13.00
N ARG A 134 0.93 2.03 13.70
CA ARG A 134 1.82 1.44 14.71
C ARG A 134 1.07 0.77 15.86
N THR A 135 -0.05 1.36 16.29
CA THR A 135 -0.90 0.77 17.34
C THR A 135 -1.52 -0.54 16.84
N LEU A 136 -2.10 -0.52 15.64
CA LEU A 136 -2.63 -1.73 14.98
C LEU A 136 -1.55 -2.81 14.84
N TYR A 137 -0.39 -2.46 14.27
CA TYR A 137 0.72 -3.39 14.07
C TYR A 137 1.20 -4.01 15.39
N ASN A 138 1.36 -3.19 16.43
CA ASN A 138 1.75 -3.68 17.75
C ASN A 138 0.69 -4.59 18.37
N ASN A 139 -0.61 -4.36 18.13
CA ASN A 139 -1.66 -5.24 18.64
C ASN A 139 -1.64 -6.60 17.92
N LEU A 140 -1.47 -6.60 16.59
CA LEU A 140 -1.41 -7.82 15.77
C LEU A 140 -0.28 -8.75 16.18
N TYR A 141 0.90 -8.19 16.49
CA TYR A 141 2.08 -8.99 16.88
C TYR A 141 2.32 -9.01 18.41
N GLY A 142 1.56 -8.23 19.17
CA GLY A 142 1.74 -7.98 20.62
C GLY A 142 1.23 -9.09 21.52
N LEU A 143 0.31 -9.93 21.06
CA LEU A 143 -0.10 -11.15 21.75
C LEU A 143 1.02 -12.21 21.82
N LYS A 144 2.15 -12.02 21.10
CA LYS A 144 3.32 -12.92 21.16
C LYS A 144 4.69 -12.21 21.12
N ARG A 145 4.89 -11.12 21.86
CA ARG A 145 6.27 -10.60 22.09
C ARG A 145 6.51 -9.93 23.44
N PRO A 146 6.51 -10.66 24.57
CA PRO A 146 7.20 -10.16 25.75
C PRO A 146 8.72 -10.28 25.49
N LYS A 147 9.44 -9.14 25.50
CA LYS A 147 10.91 -8.95 25.68
C LYS A 147 11.77 -8.38 24.52
N ALA A 148 11.25 -7.95 23.38
CA ALA A 148 12.10 -7.33 22.34
C ALA A 148 12.24 -5.79 22.45
N LEU A 149 11.22 -5.09 22.97
CA LEU A 149 11.25 -3.62 23.13
C LEU A 149 12.16 -3.14 24.29
N LYS A 150 12.63 -4.04 25.15
CA LYS A 150 13.54 -3.71 26.26
C LYS A 150 15.03 -3.71 25.88
N MET A 151 15.36 -4.10 24.65
CA MET A 151 16.75 -4.30 24.16
C MET A 151 17.21 -3.28 23.10
N LEU A 152 16.36 -2.35 22.67
CA LEU A 152 16.67 -1.39 21.60
C LEU A 152 16.99 0.04 22.07
N GLY A 153 17.24 0.26 23.36
CA GLY A 153 17.94 1.46 23.85
C GLY A 153 17.31 2.82 23.48
N LEU A 154 16.01 2.87 23.17
CA LEU A 154 15.28 4.11 23.05
C LEU A 154 14.79 4.51 24.44
N GLU A 155 15.72 5.01 25.26
CA GLU A 155 15.35 5.82 26.42
C GLU A 155 14.79 7.14 25.88
N ASP A 156 13.49 7.38 26.06
CA ASP A 156 12.92 8.72 25.96
C ASP A 156 13.53 9.56 27.09
N ASP A 157 14.43 10.47 26.73
CA ASP A 157 14.95 11.53 27.59
C ASP A 157 13.81 12.51 27.93
N GLU A 158 13.08 12.22 29.00
CA GLU A 158 12.19 13.18 29.66
C GLU A 158 12.98 13.96 30.74
N PRO A 159 12.98 15.31 30.72
CA PRO A 159 13.70 16.10 31.70
C PRO A 159 13.02 16.00 33.07
N ARG A 160 13.79 15.49 34.03
CA ARG A 160 13.41 15.29 35.43
C ARG A 160 13.21 16.64 36.14
N GLY A 161 11.97 17.16 36.14
CA GLY A 161 11.54 18.32 36.93
C GLY A 161 10.42 17.96 37.91
N LYS A 162 10.74 17.80 39.19
CA LYS A 162 9.73 17.67 40.27
C LYS A 162 9.07 19.02 40.54
N GLY A 163 7.75 19.13 40.38
CA GLY A 163 6.98 20.28 40.83
C GLY A 163 5.46 20.09 40.65
N LYS A 164 4.71 20.17 41.74
CA LYS A 164 3.29 19.83 41.84
C LYS A 164 2.35 20.82 41.11
N SER A 165 1.22 20.26 40.65
CA SER A 165 -0.16 20.79 40.75
C SER A 165 -0.88 21.32 39.51
N LYS A 166 -2.17 20.92 39.48
CA LYS A 166 -3.37 21.46 38.82
C LYS A 166 -3.71 20.97 37.41
N GLY A 167 -4.88 20.36 37.35
CA GLY A 167 -5.41 19.60 36.23
C GLY A 167 -5.63 20.41 34.96
N LYS A 168 -5.18 19.84 33.86
CA LYS A 168 -5.71 20.09 32.52
C LYS A 168 -6.43 18.82 32.08
N LYS A 169 -7.73 18.96 31.76
CA LYS A 169 -8.54 17.95 31.07
C LYS A 169 -7.75 17.40 29.89
N LYS A 170 -7.26 16.16 30.03
CA LYS A 170 -6.72 15.38 28.91
C LYS A 170 -7.92 15.12 28.01
N LYS A 171 -7.91 15.69 26.80
CA LYS A 171 -8.86 15.36 25.74
C LYS A 171 -8.73 13.85 25.55
N LYS A 172 -9.74 13.10 25.97
CA LYS A 172 -9.85 11.66 25.74
C LYS A 172 -10.08 11.54 24.24
N GLU A 173 -8.99 11.57 23.47
CA GLU A 173 -9.02 11.04 22.11
C GLU A 173 -9.44 9.59 22.30
N GLU A 174 -10.58 9.24 21.73
CA GLU A 174 -11.10 7.88 21.72
C GLU A 174 -9.96 6.97 21.27
N GLU A 175 -9.38 6.21 22.20
CA GLU A 175 -8.68 4.99 21.84
C GLU A 175 -9.74 4.15 21.15
N ILE A 176 -9.73 4.19 19.82
CA ILE A 176 -10.55 3.32 19.00
C ILE A 176 -10.14 1.91 19.44
N ASP A 177 -11.08 1.21 20.08
CA ASP A 177 -10.92 -0.19 20.41
C ASP A 177 -10.93 -0.92 19.06
N ILE A 178 -9.73 -1.17 18.54
CA ILE A 178 -9.56 -1.87 17.27
C ILE A 178 -9.81 -3.34 17.59
N ASP A 179 -10.93 -3.88 17.12
CA ASP A 179 -11.21 -5.30 17.19
C ASP A 179 -10.14 -6.05 16.38
N VAL A 180 -9.15 -6.59 17.08
CA VAL A 180 -8.01 -7.30 16.47
C VAL A 180 -8.46 -8.63 15.86
N ASP A 181 -9.62 -9.14 16.29
CA ASP A 181 -10.21 -10.37 15.77
C ASP A 181 -11.01 -10.14 14.47
N ASP A 182 -11.26 -8.89 14.08
CA ASP A 182 -11.85 -8.54 12.79
C ASP A 182 -10.84 -8.77 11.65
N PRO A 183 -11.08 -9.74 10.74
CA PRO A 183 -10.23 -9.98 9.58
C PRO A 183 -10.10 -8.77 8.65
N GLU A 184 -11.01 -7.78 8.73
CA GLU A 184 -10.99 -6.56 7.92
C GLU A 184 -9.92 -5.57 8.35
N VAL A 185 -9.61 -5.52 9.64
CA VAL A 185 -8.69 -4.55 10.23
C VAL A 185 -7.25 -4.73 9.73
N CYS A 186 -6.89 -5.96 9.35
CA CYS A 186 -5.58 -6.27 8.78
C CYS A 186 -5.43 -5.93 7.29
N ARG A 187 -6.50 -5.48 6.63
CA ARG A 187 -6.55 -5.30 5.18
C ARG A 187 -6.25 -3.87 4.78
N PHE A 188 -5.80 -3.71 3.54
CA PHE A 188 -5.46 -2.39 3.02
C PHE A 188 -6.63 -1.76 2.28
N GLN A 189 -6.84 -0.46 2.50
CA GLN A 189 -7.82 0.32 1.74
C GLN A 189 -7.48 0.35 0.23
N TYR A 190 -6.18 0.37 -0.09
CA TYR A 190 -5.68 0.48 -1.46
C TYR A 190 -4.66 -0.61 -1.79
N PRO A 191 -5.07 -1.89 -1.89
CA PRO A 191 -4.16 -3.03 -1.99
C PRO A 191 -3.28 -3.01 -3.25
N PHE A 192 -3.80 -2.50 -4.38
CA PHE A 192 -2.99 -2.32 -5.58
C PHE A 192 -1.87 -1.28 -5.42
N HIS A 193 -2.07 -0.27 -4.56
CA HIS A 193 -1.02 0.72 -4.29
C HIS A 193 0.11 0.07 -3.48
N GLU A 194 -0.25 -0.67 -2.43
CA GLU A 194 0.70 -1.38 -1.58
C GLU A 194 1.52 -2.41 -2.38
N LEU A 195 0.84 -3.24 -3.19
CA LEU A 195 1.52 -4.22 -4.05
C LEU A 195 2.37 -3.56 -5.12
N MET A 196 1.94 -2.42 -5.69
CA MET A 196 2.77 -1.72 -6.68
C MET A 196 4.04 -1.19 -6.01
N VAL A 197 3.96 -0.62 -4.80
CA VAL A 197 5.13 -0.15 -4.06
C VAL A 197 6.06 -1.32 -3.72
N TRP A 198 5.52 -2.45 -3.27
CA TRP A 198 6.27 -3.69 -3.08
C TRP A 198 7.00 -4.10 -4.36
N ALA A 199 6.31 -4.18 -5.49
CA ALA A 199 6.90 -4.58 -6.77
C ALA A 199 8.01 -3.61 -7.22
N VAL A 200 7.85 -2.30 -6.95
CA VAL A 200 8.88 -1.28 -7.23
C VAL A 200 10.12 -1.51 -6.38
N LEU A 201 9.97 -1.57 -5.05
CA LEU A 201 11.07 -1.76 -4.10
C LEU A 201 11.81 -3.09 -4.31
N MET A 202 11.09 -4.13 -4.71
CA MET A 202 11.63 -5.47 -5.00
C MET A 202 12.14 -5.63 -6.45
N LYS A 203 12.24 -4.55 -7.23
CA LYS A 203 12.72 -4.55 -8.64
C LYS A 203 11.94 -5.48 -9.59
N ARG A 204 10.65 -5.68 -9.35
CA ARG A 204 9.75 -6.52 -10.17
C ARG A 204 9.01 -5.67 -11.20
N GLN A 205 9.72 -5.24 -12.26
CA GLN A 205 9.20 -4.24 -13.19
C GLN A 205 7.91 -4.65 -13.91
N LYS A 206 7.82 -5.90 -14.40
CA LYS A 206 6.63 -6.37 -15.12
C LYS A 206 5.40 -6.37 -14.21
N MET A 207 5.58 -6.83 -12.97
CA MET A 207 4.55 -6.81 -11.94
C MET A 207 4.15 -5.38 -11.55
N ALA A 208 5.13 -4.48 -11.36
CA ALA A 208 4.87 -3.09 -11.03
C ALA A 208 4.00 -2.41 -12.12
N LEU A 209 4.32 -2.62 -13.40
CA LEU A 209 3.54 -2.10 -14.52
C LEU A 209 2.13 -2.69 -14.58
N PHE A 210 1.98 -3.99 -14.28
CA PHE A 210 0.68 -4.65 -14.25
C PHE A 210 -0.21 -4.10 -13.11
N LEU A 211 0.35 -3.98 -11.91
CA LEU A 211 -0.37 -3.46 -10.73
C LEU A 211 -0.68 -1.97 -10.86
N TRP A 212 0.21 -1.19 -11.48
CA TRP A 212 0.01 0.23 -11.74
C TRP A 212 -1.26 0.52 -12.56
N LYS A 213 -1.54 -0.32 -13.56
CA LYS A 213 -2.75 -0.20 -14.41
C LYS A 213 -4.06 -0.45 -13.64
N ARG A 214 -3.99 -1.03 -12.44
CA ARG A 214 -5.15 -1.42 -11.63
C ARG A 214 -5.32 -0.51 -10.42
N GLY A 215 -6.57 -0.31 -10.00
CA GLY A 215 -6.89 0.60 -8.89
C GLY A 215 -6.78 2.08 -9.27
N GLU A 216 -6.93 2.93 -8.25
CA GLU A 216 -7.10 4.38 -8.38
C GLU A 216 -5.76 5.12 -8.58
N GLU A 217 -5.84 6.42 -8.85
CA GLU A 217 -4.71 7.36 -8.81
C GLU A 217 -3.51 6.97 -9.70
N ALA A 218 -3.77 6.44 -10.91
CA ALA A 218 -2.74 5.97 -11.85
C ALA A 218 -1.62 7.00 -12.12
N MET A 219 -1.96 8.28 -12.28
CA MET A 219 -0.97 9.35 -12.48
C MET A 219 -0.05 9.51 -11.27
N ALA A 220 -0.61 9.51 -10.04
CA ALA A 220 0.18 9.59 -8.82
C ALA A 220 1.08 8.37 -8.63
N LYS A 221 0.54 7.16 -8.83
CA LYS A 221 1.31 5.91 -8.76
C LYS A 221 2.50 5.93 -9.72
N ALA A 222 2.33 6.42 -10.95
CA ALA A 222 3.41 6.55 -11.92
C ALA A 222 4.52 7.51 -11.43
N LEU A 223 4.13 8.67 -10.88
CA LEU A 223 5.08 9.63 -10.33
C LEU A 223 5.82 9.09 -9.09
N VAL A 224 5.12 8.38 -8.20
CA VAL A 224 5.72 7.72 -7.04
C VAL A 224 6.69 6.64 -7.47
N ALA A 225 6.31 5.75 -8.40
CA ALA A 225 7.20 4.73 -8.93
C ALA A 225 8.45 5.36 -9.59
N CYS A 226 8.27 6.42 -10.39
CA CYS A 226 9.37 7.18 -10.97
C CYS A 226 10.32 7.75 -9.90
N LYS A 227 9.78 8.37 -8.83
CA LYS A 227 10.56 8.89 -7.71
C LYS A 227 11.33 7.78 -6.98
N LEU A 228 10.65 6.69 -6.64
CA LEU A 228 11.26 5.58 -5.90
C LEU A 228 12.38 4.94 -6.71
N TYR A 229 12.17 4.67 -8.00
CA TYR A 229 13.22 4.12 -8.86
C TYR A 229 14.44 5.05 -8.95
N LYS A 230 14.24 6.36 -9.16
CA LYS A 230 15.34 7.34 -9.16
C LYS A 230 16.09 7.39 -7.83
N ALA A 231 15.36 7.34 -6.71
CA ALA A 231 15.96 7.35 -5.38
C ALA A 231 16.79 6.09 -5.15
N MET A 232 16.24 4.91 -5.45
CA MET A 232 16.97 3.65 -5.33
C MET A 232 18.19 3.59 -6.26
N ALA A 233 18.09 4.15 -7.48
CA ALA A 233 19.23 4.26 -8.37
C ALA A 233 20.34 5.11 -7.74
N HIS A 234 19.99 6.29 -7.21
CA HIS A 234 20.93 7.15 -6.50
C HIS A 234 21.64 6.43 -5.32
N GLU A 235 20.90 5.69 -4.49
CA GLU A 235 21.51 4.93 -3.40
C GLU A 235 22.42 3.79 -3.91
N SER A 236 22.05 3.16 -5.03
CA SER A 236 22.85 2.09 -5.64
C SER A 236 24.18 2.61 -6.22
N SER A 237 24.20 3.85 -6.72
CA SER A 237 25.40 4.47 -7.30
C SER A 237 26.51 4.77 -6.28
N GLN A 238 26.20 4.71 -4.99
CA GLN A 238 27.19 4.87 -3.93
C GLN A 238 27.95 3.57 -3.62
N SER A 239 27.57 2.45 -4.25
CA SER A 239 28.20 1.14 -4.10
C SER A 239 28.83 0.71 -5.43
N GLU A 240 30.16 0.64 -5.50
CA GLU A 240 30.97 0.39 -6.72
C GLU A 240 30.66 -0.93 -7.49
N LEU A 241 29.82 -1.82 -6.94
CA LEU A 241 29.60 -3.18 -7.45
C LEU A 241 28.27 -3.38 -8.19
N VAL A 242 27.51 -2.31 -8.49
CA VAL A 242 26.08 -2.46 -8.84
C VAL A 242 25.60 -1.62 -10.04
N ASP A 243 26.47 -1.37 -11.01
CA ASP A 243 26.17 -0.56 -12.21
C ASP A 243 24.96 -1.09 -13.02
N ASP A 244 24.81 -2.42 -13.13
CA ASP A 244 23.68 -3.04 -13.83
C ASP A 244 22.33 -2.73 -13.15
N ILE A 245 22.29 -2.75 -11.82
CA ILE A 245 21.06 -2.41 -11.08
C ILE A 245 20.77 -0.92 -11.20
N PHE A 246 21.79 -0.06 -11.11
CA PHE A 246 21.63 1.37 -11.32
C PHE A 246 20.96 1.66 -12.68
N GLN A 247 21.50 1.10 -13.75
CA GLN A 247 21.03 1.34 -15.11
C GLN A 247 19.59 0.82 -15.31
N ASP A 248 19.28 -0.35 -14.76
CA ASP A 248 17.92 -0.92 -14.78
C ASP A 248 16.91 -0.04 -14.03
N LEU A 249 17.26 0.43 -12.83
CA LEU A 249 16.40 1.31 -12.04
C LEU A 249 16.15 2.63 -12.77
N GLU A 250 17.18 3.21 -13.39
CA GLU A 250 17.05 4.45 -14.16
C GLU A 250 16.13 4.26 -15.38
N ASN A 251 16.27 3.14 -16.10
CA ASN A 251 15.39 2.78 -17.22
C ASN A 251 13.94 2.58 -16.78
N ASN A 252 13.71 1.88 -15.66
CA ASN A 252 12.39 1.70 -15.08
C ASN A 252 11.77 3.04 -14.66
N SER A 253 12.57 3.94 -14.09
CA SER A 253 12.12 5.27 -13.69
C SER A 253 11.64 6.11 -14.89
N LYS A 254 12.37 6.06 -16.01
CA LYS A 254 12.02 6.74 -17.26
C LYS A 254 10.70 6.20 -17.82
N LYS A 255 10.50 4.88 -17.76
CA LYS A 255 9.25 4.27 -18.22
C LYS A 255 8.04 4.76 -17.43
N PHE A 256 8.13 4.79 -16.10
CA PHE A 256 7.04 5.31 -15.26
C PHE A 256 6.85 6.83 -15.40
N GLY A 257 7.93 7.58 -15.58
CA GLY A 257 7.85 9.01 -15.88
C GLY A 257 7.08 9.29 -17.18
N GLN A 258 7.42 8.56 -18.25
CA GLN A 258 6.71 8.65 -19.52
C GLN A 258 5.22 8.32 -19.38
N LEU A 259 4.86 7.29 -18.61
CA LEU A 259 3.46 6.95 -18.34
C LEU A 259 2.73 8.08 -17.59
N ALA A 260 3.37 8.73 -16.62
CA ALA A 260 2.79 9.87 -15.93
C ALA A 260 2.54 11.05 -16.89
N TYR A 261 3.52 11.34 -17.76
CA TYR A 261 3.40 12.38 -18.77
C TYR A 261 2.26 12.09 -19.75
N GLU A 262 2.19 10.87 -20.30
CA GLU A 262 1.13 10.46 -21.23
C GLU A 262 -0.26 10.57 -20.62
N LEU A 263 -0.42 10.18 -19.34
CA LEU A 263 -1.69 10.35 -18.63
C LEU A 263 -2.07 11.82 -18.47
N LEU A 264 -1.10 12.70 -18.22
CA LEU A 264 -1.36 14.14 -18.10
C LEU A 264 -1.77 14.73 -19.46
N ASP A 265 -1.03 14.40 -20.51
CA ASP A 265 -1.32 14.86 -21.88
C ASP A 265 -2.71 14.40 -22.34
N GLN A 266 -3.06 13.13 -22.11
CA GLN A 266 -4.39 12.61 -22.41
C GLN A 266 -5.48 13.28 -21.58
N SER A 267 -5.25 13.48 -20.28
CA SER A 267 -6.22 14.15 -19.40
C SER A 267 -6.46 15.59 -19.84
N TYR A 268 -5.39 16.31 -20.19
CA TYR A 268 -5.45 17.69 -20.64
C TYR A 268 -6.17 17.84 -21.99
N LYS A 269 -5.88 16.94 -22.94
CA LYS A 269 -6.59 16.89 -24.23
C LYS A 269 -8.08 16.60 -24.09
N HIS A 270 -8.47 15.86 -23.05
CA HIS A 270 -9.87 15.54 -22.80
C HIS A 270 -10.61 16.70 -22.13
N ASP A 271 -10.07 17.23 -21.03
CA ASP A 271 -10.62 18.39 -20.33
C ASP A 271 -9.51 19.12 -19.56
N GLU A 272 -9.17 20.32 -20.04
CA GLU A 272 -8.10 21.14 -19.47
C GLU A 272 -8.35 21.51 -18.00
N GLN A 273 -9.60 21.84 -17.65
CA GLN A 273 -9.96 22.31 -16.31
C GLN A 273 -9.96 21.16 -15.30
N VAL A 274 -10.46 19.99 -15.70
CA VAL A 274 -10.40 18.78 -14.88
C VAL A 274 -8.96 18.31 -14.70
N ALA A 275 -8.13 18.36 -15.75
CA ALA A 275 -6.71 18.02 -15.67
C ALA A 275 -5.95 18.93 -14.68
N MET A 276 -6.22 20.23 -14.69
CA MET A 276 -5.63 21.17 -13.72
C MET A 276 -6.07 20.88 -12.27
N LYS A 277 -7.34 20.51 -12.07
CA LYS A 277 -7.85 20.06 -10.75
C LYS A 277 -7.17 18.77 -10.31
N LEU A 278 -6.97 17.81 -11.22
CA LEU A 278 -6.26 16.56 -10.93
C LEU A 278 -4.84 16.80 -10.42
N LEU A 279 -4.13 17.79 -10.97
CA LEU A 279 -2.77 18.16 -10.54
C LEU A 279 -2.70 18.76 -9.13
N THR A 280 -3.80 19.34 -8.64
CA THR A 280 -3.90 20.02 -7.33
C THR A 280 -4.67 19.22 -6.28
N TYR A 281 -5.32 18.13 -6.69
CA TYR A 281 -6.02 17.23 -5.78
C TYR A 281 -5.08 16.67 -4.70
N GLN A 282 -5.55 16.65 -3.45
CA GLN A 282 -4.79 16.12 -2.32
C GLN A 282 -4.99 14.62 -2.20
N LEU A 283 -3.90 13.89 -2.39
CA LEU A 283 -3.87 12.44 -2.37
C LEU A 283 -3.65 11.96 -0.94
N LYS A 284 -4.71 11.50 -0.27
CA LYS A 284 -4.66 11.09 1.15
C LYS A 284 -3.64 9.97 1.40
N ASN A 285 -3.53 9.03 0.47
CA ASN A 285 -2.60 7.90 0.56
C ASN A 285 -1.15 8.31 0.40
N TRP A 286 -0.89 9.36 -0.37
CA TRP A 286 0.46 9.84 -0.68
C TRP A 286 0.84 11.03 0.21
N SER A 287 0.57 10.92 1.51
CA SER A 287 0.88 11.95 2.52
C SER A 287 0.23 13.32 2.25
N ASN A 288 -0.99 13.35 1.71
CA ASN A 288 -1.69 14.57 1.28
C ASN A 288 -0.90 15.38 0.23
N SER A 289 -0.03 14.72 -0.54
CA SER A 289 0.68 15.34 -1.66
C SER A 289 -0.26 15.56 -2.84
N THR A 290 0.13 16.43 -3.74
CA THR A 290 -0.54 16.59 -5.03
C THR A 290 0.32 15.96 -6.13
N CYS A 291 -0.27 15.63 -7.29
CA CYS A 291 0.52 15.14 -8.43
C CYS A 291 1.64 16.11 -8.81
N LEU A 292 1.39 17.43 -8.75
CA LEU A 292 2.43 18.43 -9.01
C LEU A 292 3.59 18.35 -8.00
N LYS A 293 3.30 18.21 -6.70
CA LYS A 293 4.34 18.02 -5.67
C LYS A 293 5.13 16.73 -5.89
N LEU A 294 4.47 15.64 -6.25
CA LEU A 294 5.12 14.36 -6.55
C LEU A 294 6.03 14.45 -7.78
N ALA A 295 5.60 15.14 -8.84
CA ALA A 295 6.40 15.37 -10.03
C ALA A 295 7.67 16.19 -9.74
N VAL A 296 7.56 17.21 -8.89
CA VAL A 296 8.71 18.00 -8.40
C VAL A 296 9.65 17.11 -7.57
N ALA A 297 9.12 16.31 -6.64
CA ALA A 297 9.92 15.38 -5.85
C ALA A 297 10.69 14.38 -6.74
N ALA A 298 10.04 13.88 -7.80
CA ALA A 298 10.62 12.99 -8.81
C ALA A 298 11.61 13.68 -9.76
N LYS A 299 11.77 15.01 -9.66
CA LYS A 299 12.54 15.85 -10.60
C LYS A 299 12.12 15.59 -12.06
N HIS A 300 10.82 15.40 -12.30
CA HIS A 300 10.31 15.07 -13.62
C HIS A 300 10.09 16.33 -14.47
N ARG A 301 11.13 16.75 -15.19
CA ARG A 301 11.14 18.01 -15.94
C ARG A 301 10.03 18.10 -17.00
N ASP A 302 9.82 17.05 -17.79
CA ASP A 302 8.85 17.12 -18.90
C ASP A 302 7.40 17.26 -18.42
N PHE A 303 7.04 16.53 -17.36
CA PHE A 303 5.75 16.66 -16.68
C PHE A 303 5.52 18.08 -16.12
N ILE A 304 6.55 18.70 -15.55
CA ILE A 304 6.48 20.07 -15.02
C ILE A 304 6.38 21.08 -16.18
N ALA A 305 7.11 20.85 -17.27
CA ALA A 305 7.11 21.71 -18.45
C ALA A 305 5.85 21.57 -19.30
N HIS A 306 5.05 20.52 -19.11
CA HIS A 306 3.80 20.30 -19.82
C HIS A 306 2.85 21.50 -19.70
N THR A 307 2.14 21.84 -20.78
CA THR A 307 1.25 23.00 -20.88
C THR A 307 0.25 23.08 -19.73
N CYS A 308 -0.39 21.96 -19.37
CA CYS A 308 -1.31 21.88 -18.23
C CYS A 308 -0.66 22.35 -16.90
N SER A 309 0.57 21.89 -16.63
CA SER A 309 1.32 22.25 -15.43
C SER A 309 1.72 23.73 -15.45
N GLN A 310 2.15 24.25 -16.60
CA GLN A 310 2.54 25.66 -16.75
C GLN A 310 1.34 26.61 -16.64
N MET A 311 0.20 26.26 -17.23
CA MET A 311 -1.05 27.02 -17.08
C MET A 311 -1.49 27.08 -15.63
N LEU A 312 -1.48 25.93 -14.94
CA LEU A 312 -1.77 25.87 -13.51
C LEU A 312 -0.84 26.74 -12.68
N LEU A 313 0.47 26.65 -12.91
CA LEU A 313 1.46 27.47 -12.20
C LEU A 313 1.23 28.97 -12.47
N THR A 314 0.90 29.33 -13.71
CA THR A 314 0.58 30.71 -14.07
C THR A 314 -0.69 31.17 -13.35
N ASP A 315 -1.75 30.36 -13.32
CA ASP A 315 -2.99 30.69 -12.61
C ASP A 315 -2.77 30.81 -11.10
N MET A 316 -1.97 29.94 -10.50
CA MET A 316 -1.56 30.05 -9.10
C MET A 316 -0.76 31.34 -8.84
N TRP A 317 0.11 31.73 -9.77
CA TRP A 317 0.89 32.97 -9.69
C TRP A 317 0.00 34.22 -9.82
N MET A 318 -0.94 34.22 -10.76
CA MET A 318 -1.88 35.32 -10.97
C MET A 318 -2.92 35.42 -9.84
N GLY A 319 -3.17 34.34 -9.10
CA GLY A 319 -4.13 34.32 -8.00
C GLY A 319 -5.51 34.84 -8.42
N CYS A 320 -6.14 35.65 -7.57
CA CYS A 320 -7.46 36.24 -7.86
C CYS A 320 -7.44 37.42 -8.85
N LEU A 321 -6.27 37.83 -9.38
CA LEU A 321 -6.13 39.05 -10.20
C LEU A 321 -6.85 38.95 -11.56
N ARG A 322 -7.22 37.75 -12.02
CA ARG A 322 -7.97 37.53 -13.28
C ARG A 322 -9.47 37.87 -13.19
N MET A 323 -10.06 38.01 -12.00
CA MET A 323 -11.48 38.39 -11.87
C MET A 323 -11.78 39.85 -12.28
N GLY A 324 -10.75 40.68 -12.53
CA GLY A 324 -10.90 42.09 -12.94
C GLY A 324 -10.92 42.35 -14.45
N LYS A 325 -10.81 41.34 -15.33
CA LYS A 325 -10.77 41.54 -16.80
C LYS A 325 -11.97 40.95 -17.56
N ARG A 326 -13.15 40.95 -16.94
CA ARG A 326 -14.43 40.92 -17.65
C ARG A 326 -15.32 42.04 -17.13
N ASN A 327 -15.15 43.22 -17.73
CA ASN A 327 -16.23 44.10 -18.18
C ASN A 327 -15.57 45.18 -19.04
N GLY A 328 -15.70 45.03 -20.36
CA GLY A 328 -15.25 46.04 -21.32
C GLY A 328 -16.31 47.11 -21.54
N PHE A 329 -15.84 48.29 -21.92
CA PHE A 329 -16.53 49.34 -22.68
C PHE A 329 -15.39 50.00 -23.49
N LYS A 330 -15.23 49.84 -24.81
CA LYS A 330 -16.02 50.42 -25.92
C LYS A 330 -17.03 51.49 -25.52
#